data_AF-C2M8Z1-F1
#
_entry.id   AF-C2M8Z1-F1
#
_cell.length_a   1.000
_cell.length_b   1.000
_cell.length_c   1.000
_cell.angle_alpha   90.00
_cell.angle_beta   90.00
_cell.angle_gamma   90.00
#
_symmetry.space_group_name_H-M   'P 1'
#
loop_
_entity.id
_entity.type
_entity.pdbx_description
1 polymer ?
#
loop_
_entity_poly.entity_id
_entity_poly.type
_entity_poly.pdbx_seq_one_letter_code
_entity_poly.pdbx_strand_id
1 'polypeptide(L)'
;MMKRTIFASITLLSCLALATAFTACKKEPTDTTKPVIDLIAPEDHSMYLTGDDNGVHFEMNLSDNDLVKSYKIDVHNNFDGHSHTRDLRLGDDKTKPFSFNKEYTVNQRNAHIHHHDIKIPADATPGEYHLLVYCVDRSGNESMVARTIILVQDTSGDHHDHDHDHDHK
;
A
#
# COMPACT_ATOMS: atom_id res chain seq x y z
N MET A 1 -81.73 -41.69 24.77
CA MET A 1 -81.98 -41.80 23.32
C MET A 1 -81.74 -40.42 22.71
N MET A 2 -80.55 -40.21 22.12
CA MET A 2 -80.02 -38.88 21.78
C MET A 2 -80.74 -38.25 20.59
N LYS A 3 -81.16 -36.99 20.76
CA LYS A 3 -81.62 -36.10 19.69
C LYS A 3 -80.45 -35.24 19.20
N ARG A 4 -80.52 -34.93 17.92
CA ARG A 4 -79.49 -34.34 17.08
C ARG A 4 -79.35 -32.82 17.28
N THR A 5 -78.16 -32.34 16.91
CA THR A 5 -77.81 -31.09 16.21
C THR A 5 -77.69 -29.74 16.94
N ILE A 6 -76.47 -29.20 16.81
CA ILE A 6 -76.03 -27.81 16.50
C ILE A 6 -76.17 -26.77 17.63
N PHE A 7 -75.10 -26.03 17.93
CA PHE A 7 -75.04 -24.55 17.85
C PHE A 7 -73.61 -24.06 18.10
N ALA A 8 -73.24 -23.05 17.32
CA ALA A 8 -71.96 -22.35 17.33
C ALA A 8 -71.80 -21.42 18.54
N SER A 9 -70.53 -21.03 18.74
CA SER A 9 -70.06 -19.77 19.34
C SER A 9 -69.50 -19.81 20.77
N ILE A 10 -68.38 -19.08 20.89
CA ILE A 10 -67.78 -18.43 22.08
C ILE A 10 -66.59 -19.15 22.72
N THR A 11 -65.40 -18.74 22.28
CA THR A 11 -64.22 -18.43 23.12
C THR A 11 -63.29 -17.58 22.25
N LEU A 12 -63.57 -16.28 22.14
CA LEU A 12 -63.05 -15.22 23.01
C LEU A 12 -61.50 -15.14 22.95
N LEU A 13 -61.02 -14.19 22.15
CA LEU A 13 -59.93 -13.28 22.50
C LEU A 13 -58.54 -13.91 22.69
N SER A 14 -57.93 -14.38 21.60
CA SER A 14 -56.47 -14.46 21.50
C SER A 14 -55.99 -13.46 20.45
N CYS A 15 -56.08 -12.18 20.79
CA CYS A 15 -55.18 -11.15 20.26
C CYS A 15 -53.77 -11.50 20.76
N LEU A 16 -53.10 -12.47 20.12
CA LEU A 16 -51.69 -12.70 20.33
C LEU A 16 -50.96 -11.59 19.58
N ALA A 17 -50.84 -10.45 20.25
CA ALA A 17 -49.91 -9.39 19.89
C ALA A 17 -48.51 -10.00 19.98
N LEU A 18 -48.07 -10.60 18.87
CA LEU A 18 -46.68 -10.94 18.64
C LEU A 18 -45.96 -9.61 18.36
N ALA A 19 -45.80 -8.82 19.42
CA ALA A 19 -44.87 -7.70 19.45
C ALA A 19 -43.47 -8.31 19.35
N THR A 20 -43.04 -8.58 18.12
CA THR A 20 -41.64 -8.73 17.79
C THR A 20 -41.01 -7.39 18.12
N ALA A 21 -40.44 -7.31 19.31
CA ALA A 21 -39.52 -6.24 19.65
C ALA A 21 -38.35 -6.38 18.68
N PHE A 22 -38.44 -5.70 17.53
CA PHE A 22 -37.27 -5.37 16.74
C PHE A 22 -36.44 -4.46 17.65
N THR A 23 -35.56 -5.06 18.46
CA THR A 23 -34.46 -4.34 19.08
C THR A 23 -33.60 -3.90 17.91
N ALA A 24 -33.90 -2.71 17.37
CA ALA A 24 -33.03 -2.02 16.46
C ALA A 24 -31.71 -1.85 17.21
N CYS A 25 -30.72 -2.69 16.89
CA CYS A 25 -29.36 -2.48 17.31
C CYS A 25 -29.02 -1.06 16.86
N LYS A 26 -28.88 -0.14 17.82
CA LYS A 26 -28.27 1.15 17.54
C LYS A 26 -26.85 0.79 17.12
N LYS A 27 -26.56 0.84 15.82
CA LYS A 27 -25.19 0.75 15.35
C LYS A 27 -24.50 1.98 15.92
N GLU A 28 -23.55 1.76 16.82
CA GLU A 28 -22.62 2.82 17.20
C GLU A 28 -21.99 3.37 15.92
N PRO A 29 -21.77 4.70 15.84
CA PRO A 29 -21.15 5.29 14.66
C PRO A 29 -19.80 4.61 14.43
N THR A 30 -19.63 4.01 13.25
CA THR A 30 -18.37 3.41 12.82
C THR A 30 -17.46 4.53 12.34
N ASP A 31 -16.18 4.48 12.70
CA ASP A 31 -15.22 5.46 12.24
C ASP A 31 -15.03 5.39 10.72
N THR A 32 -15.16 6.53 10.05
CA THR A 32 -14.98 6.66 8.59
C THR A 32 -13.90 7.68 8.23
N THR A 33 -13.14 8.16 9.21
CA THR A 33 -12.02 9.07 8.98
C THR A 33 -10.82 8.25 8.52
N LYS A 34 -10.13 8.70 7.48
CA LYS A 34 -8.95 8.02 6.99
C LYS A 34 -7.70 8.45 7.77
N PRO A 35 -6.70 7.57 7.93
CA PRO A 35 -5.43 7.96 8.50
C PRO A 35 -4.71 8.95 7.58
N VAL A 36 -3.84 9.79 8.14
CA VAL A 36 -3.02 10.76 7.40
C VAL A 36 -1.60 10.21 7.28
N ILE A 37 -1.06 10.29 6.06
CA ILE A 37 0.34 9.98 5.73
C ILE A 37 1.05 11.29 5.38
N ASP A 38 2.06 11.64 6.17
CA ASP A 38 3.00 12.72 5.88
C ASP A 38 4.35 12.09 5.52
N LEU A 39 4.53 11.79 4.24
CA LEU A 39 5.74 11.15 3.71
C LEU A 39 6.84 12.20 3.52
N ILE A 40 7.86 12.13 4.38
CA ILE A 40 9.00 13.06 4.42
C ILE A 40 10.08 12.62 3.43
N ALA A 41 10.42 11.32 3.43
CA ALA A 41 11.39 10.73 2.51
C ALA A 41 10.94 9.32 2.07
N PRO A 42 11.15 8.93 0.80
CA PRO A 42 11.78 9.70 -0.27
C PRO A 42 10.93 10.88 -0.78
N GLU A 43 11.62 11.95 -1.21
CA GLU A 43 11.02 12.97 -2.06
C GLU A 43 10.74 12.40 -3.45
N ASP A 44 9.82 13.04 -4.17
CA ASP A 44 9.45 12.61 -5.52
C ASP A 44 10.64 12.76 -6.48
N HIS A 45 10.89 11.73 -7.28
CA HIS A 45 12.04 11.60 -8.19
C HIS A 45 13.43 11.52 -7.51
N SER A 46 13.49 11.14 -6.23
CA SER A 46 14.78 10.87 -5.55
C SER A 46 15.56 9.74 -6.24
N MET A 47 16.88 9.89 -6.33
CA MET A 47 17.77 8.93 -6.97
C MET A 47 18.42 7.99 -5.96
N TYR A 48 18.49 6.70 -6.28
CA TYR A 48 19.10 5.67 -5.44
C TYR A 48 20.05 4.78 -6.24
N LEU A 49 21.24 4.58 -5.69
CA LEU A 49 22.26 3.72 -6.29
C LEU A 49 21.89 2.24 -6.09
N THR A 50 21.91 1.47 -7.17
CA THR A 50 21.74 0.01 -7.10
C THR A 50 22.91 -0.63 -6.36
N GLY A 51 22.62 -1.52 -5.41
CA GLY A 51 23.66 -2.22 -4.64
C GLY A 51 24.21 -1.42 -3.46
N ASP A 52 23.64 -0.26 -3.14
CA ASP A 52 24.02 0.49 -1.94
C ASP A 52 23.53 -0.22 -0.67
N ASP A 53 24.48 -0.57 0.20
CA ASP A 53 24.23 -1.21 1.49
C ASP A 53 23.42 -0.33 2.45
N ASN A 54 23.42 0.99 2.28
CA ASN A 54 22.64 1.92 3.11
C ASN A 54 21.14 1.75 2.87
N GLY A 55 20.71 1.40 1.66
CA GLY A 55 19.30 1.31 1.28
C GLY A 55 18.60 2.67 1.20
N VAL A 56 17.31 2.66 0.86
CA VAL A 56 16.50 3.89 0.76
C VAL A 56 16.23 4.45 2.15
N HIS A 57 16.63 5.69 2.40
CA HIS A 57 16.17 6.45 3.56
C HIS A 57 14.66 6.69 3.45
N PHE A 58 13.91 6.09 4.37
CA PHE A 58 12.45 6.16 4.41
C PHE A 58 12.02 6.79 5.74
N GLU A 59 11.28 7.90 5.65
CA GLU A 59 10.83 8.67 6.79
C GLU A 59 9.42 9.21 6.58
N MET A 60 8.54 9.04 7.57
CA MET A 60 7.18 9.58 7.53
C MET A 60 6.57 9.75 8.92
N ASN A 61 5.55 10.61 9.00
CA ASN A 61 4.63 10.65 10.12
C ASN A 61 3.28 10.03 9.71
N LEU A 62 2.72 9.22 10.61
CA LEU A 62 1.37 8.67 10.49
C LEU A 62 0.50 9.21 11.62
N SER A 63 -0.76 9.50 11.33
CA SER A 63 -1.73 9.90 12.35
C SER A 63 -3.15 9.48 12.00
N ASP A 64 -3.99 9.31 13.02
CA ASP A 64 -5.40 8.97 12.86
C ASP A 64 -6.22 9.49 14.06
N ASN A 65 -7.55 9.62 13.89
CA ASN A 65 -8.47 10.05 14.96
C ASN A 65 -8.82 8.94 15.97
N ASP A 66 -8.55 7.67 15.68
CA ASP A 66 -8.55 6.57 16.66
C ASP A 66 -7.15 5.97 16.81
N LEU A 67 -6.71 5.24 15.78
CA LEU A 67 -5.48 4.43 15.80
C LEU A 67 -5.07 4.00 14.39
N VAL A 68 -3.80 4.24 14.05
CA VAL A 68 -3.13 3.62 12.91
C VAL A 68 -2.81 2.17 13.25
N LYS A 69 -3.32 1.23 12.45
CA LYS A 69 -3.10 -0.22 12.63
C LYS A 69 -1.79 -0.65 11.99
N SER A 70 -1.64 -0.41 10.69
CA SER A 70 -0.48 -0.83 9.91
C SER A 70 -0.22 0.10 8.73
N TYR A 71 1.00 0.03 8.19
CA TYR A 71 1.33 0.56 6.88
C TYR A 71 1.99 -0.50 6.02
N LYS A 72 1.88 -0.36 4.69
CA LYS A 72 2.53 -1.21 3.70
C LYS A 72 3.29 -0.36 2.71
N ILE A 73 4.53 -0.72 2.45
CA ILE A 73 5.32 -0.16 1.36
C ILE A 73 5.28 -1.15 0.20
N ASP A 74 4.95 -0.65 -0.98
CA ASP A 74 4.99 -1.38 -2.24
C ASP A 74 5.85 -0.63 -3.26
N VAL A 75 6.95 -1.24 -3.68
CA VAL A 75 7.83 -0.73 -4.74
C VAL A 75 7.75 -1.69 -5.91
N HIS A 76 7.48 -1.16 -7.09
CA HIS A 76 7.48 -1.93 -8.34
C HIS A 76 7.93 -1.06 -9.51
N ASN A 77 8.44 -1.71 -10.56
CA ASN A 77 8.97 -1.01 -11.72
C ASN A 77 7.87 -0.25 -12.47
N ASN A 78 8.18 0.96 -12.93
CA ASN A 78 7.30 1.77 -13.77
C ASN A 78 7.65 1.61 -15.27
N PHE A 79 7.84 0.38 -15.73
CA PHE A 79 8.24 0.12 -17.13
C PHE A 79 7.02 0.01 -18.07
N ASP A 80 5.96 0.76 -17.78
CA ASP A 80 4.68 0.69 -18.50
C ASP A 80 4.67 1.43 -19.86
N GLY A 81 5.82 2.01 -20.24
CA GLY A 81 6.06 2.61 -21.55
C GLY A 81 5.86 4.12 -21.64
N HIS A 82 5.66 4.83 -20.52
CA HIS A 82 5.46 6.29 -20.52
C HIS A 82 6.73 7.14 -20.28
N SER A 83 7.89 6.56 -19.95
CA SER A 83 9.14 7.32 -19.78
C SER A 83 10.32 6.80 -20.63
N HIS A 84 11.41 7.57 -20.63
CA HIS A 84 12.52 7.56 -21.59
C HIS A 84 13.37 6.27 -21.65
N THR A 85 12.96 5.19 -21.00
CA THR A 85 13.60 3.87 -21.06
C THR A 85 12.98 2.99 -22.16
N ARG A 86 12.86 3.53 -23.39
CA ARG A 86 12.19 2.86 -24.52
C ARG A 86 12.74 1.48 -24.90
N ASP A 87 13.89 1.08 -24.35
CA ASP A 87 14.60 -0.16 -24.66
C ASP A 87 14.46 -1.25 -23.57
N LEU A 88 13.67 -1.01 -22.51
CA LEU A 88 13.50 -1.95 -21.40
C LEU A 88 12.03 -2.33 -21.27
N ARG A 89 11.59 -3.34 -22.03
CA ARG A 89 10.24 -3.91 -21.87
C ARG A 89 10.26 -4.97 -20.79
N LEU A 90 9.24 -4.97 -19.93
CA LEU A 90 8.94 -6.09 -19.04
C LEU A 90 8.91 -7.41 -19.84
N GLY A 91 9.85 -8.30 -19.57
CA GLY A 91 9.94 -9.62 -20.21
C GLY A 91 11.11 -9.81 -21.18
N ASP A 92 11.95 -8.79 -21.39
CA ASP A 92 13.25 -8.99 -22.04
C ASP A 92 14.25 -9.59 -21.02
N ASP A 93 15.03 -10.60 -21.41
CA ASP A 93 16.04 -11.28 -20.56
C ASP A 93 17.11 -10.32 -20.00
N LYS A 94 17.16 -9.08 -20.50
CA LYS A 94 18.06 -8.01 -20.06
C LYS A 94 17.51 -7.20 -18.87
N THR A 95 16.21 -7.27 -18.61
CA THR A 95 15.56 -6.55 -17.51
C THR A 95 15.53 -7.40 -16.25
N LYS A 96 16.05 -6.83 -15.16
CA LYS A 96 16.00 -7.37 -13.81
C LYS A 96 15.15 -6.42 -12.96
N PRO A 97 13.82 -6.62 -12.96
CA PRO A 97 12.94 -5.77 -12.17
C PRO A 97 13.23 -5.94 -10.69
N PHE A 98 13.09 -4.84 -9.95
CA PHE A 98 13.15 -4.83 -8.49
C PHE A 98 11.74 -4.63 -7.94
N SER A 99 11.43 -5.33 -6.86
CA SER A 99 10.20 -5.09 -6.10
C SER A 99 10.46 -5.20 -4.60
N PHE A 100 9.69 -4.45 -3.84
CA PHE A 100 9.69 -4.49 -2.39
C PHE A 100 8.26 -4.43 -1.90
N ASN A 101 7.80 -5.44 -1.15
CA ASN A 101 6.45 -5.46 -0.61
C ASN A 101 6.51 -5.91 0.85
N LYS A 102 6.24 -4.98 1.77
CA LYS A 102 6.32 -5.27 3.21
C LYS A 102 5.30 -4.46 3.99
N GLU A 103 4.59 -5.14 4.88
CA GLU A 103 3.65 -4.56 5.84
C GLU A 103 4.28 -4.49 7.23
N TYR A 104 3.99 -3.42 7.95
CA TYR A 104 4.49 -3.12 9.29
C TYR A 104 3.33 -2.80 10.21
N THR A 105 3.36 -3.36 11.41
CA THR A 105 2.39 -3.05 12.46
C THR A 105 2.80 -1.76 13.19
N VAL A 106 1.83 -0.88 13.44
CA VAL A 106 2.05 0.41 14.15
C VAL A 106 1.35 0.39 15.50
N ASN A 107 0.03 0.19 15.52
CA ASN A 107 -0.82 0.21 16.72
C ASN A 107 -0.66 1.46 17.60
N GLN A 108 -0.52 2.63 16.96
CA GLN A 108 -0.39 3.92 17.64
C GLN A 108 -1.28 4.96 16.95
N ARG A 109 -1.73 5.95 17.72
CA ARG A 109 -2.52 7.07 17.16
C ARG A 109 -1.67 7.99 16.29
N ASN A 110 -0.45 8.27 16.74
CA ASN A 110 0.56 9.03 16.01
C ASN A 110 1.85 8.22 16.04
N ALA A 111 2.51 8.08 14.90
CA ALA A 111 3.78 7.36 14.81
C ALA A 111 4.74 8.12 13.90
N HIS A 112 5.99 8.19 14.34
CA HIS A 112 7.11 8.60 13.50
C HIS A 112 7.85 7.34 13.06
N ILE A 113 7.99 7.16 11.75
CA ILE A 113 8.59 5.97 11.14
C ILE A 113 9.86 6.40 10.43
N HIS A 114 10.96 5.72 10.75
CA HIS A 114 12.26 5.94 10.13
C HIS A 114 13.02 4.62 10.02
N HIS A 115 13.37 4.19 8.80
CA HIS A 115 14.14 2.97 8.56
C HIS A 115 14.80 2.98 7.18
N HIS A 116 15.60 1.94 6.90
CA HIS A 116 16.29 1.75 5.61
C HIS A 116 16.08 0.35 5.03
N ASP A 117 14.89 -0.21 5.22
CA ASP A 117 14.57 -1.61 4.90
C ASP A 117 14.53 -1.92 3.40
N ILE A 118 14.34 -0.90 2.54
CA ILE A 118 14.31 -1.08 1.08
C ILE A 118 15.76 -1.18 0.58
N LYS A 119 16.24 -2.40 0.45
CA LYS A 119 17.56 -2.72 -0.11
C LYS A 119 17.44 -3.00 -1.60
N ILE A 120 18.08 -2.17 -2.43
CA ILE A 120 18.04 -2.28 -3.89
C ILE A 120 19.23 -3.16 -4.34
N PRO A 121 18.98 -4.31 -4.99
CA PRO A 121 20.04 -5.18 -5.49
C PRO A 121 20.96 -4.47 -6.49
N ALA A 122 22.24 -4.84 -6.52
CA ALA A 122 23.23 -4.28 -7.45
C ALA A 122 22.89 -4.55 -8.93
N ASP A 123 22.17 -5.63 -9.21
CA ASP A 123 21.76 -6.02 -10.54
C ASP A 123 20.34 -5.57 -10.93
N ALA A 124 19.69 -4.77 -10.08
CA ALA A 124 18.41 -4.14 -10.42
C ALA A 124 18.59 -3.21 -11.64
N THR A 125 17.62 -3.26 -12.55
CA THR A 125 17.65 -2.41 -13.75
C THR A 125 17.46 -0.93 -13.39
N PRO A 126 18.35 -0.02 -13.81
CA PRO A 126 18.15 1.41 -13.66
C PRO A 126 16.86 1.90 -14.32
N GLY A 127 16.24 2.93 -13.75
CA GLY A 127 15.01 3.52 -14.28
C GLY A 127 14.05 3.97 -13.20
N GLU A 128 12.83 4.32 -13.61
CA GLU A 128 11.77 4.78 -12.71
C GLU A 128 11.02 3.62 -12.07
N TYR A 129 10.75 3.77 -10.78
CA TYR A 129 9.98 2.84 -9.96
C TYR A 129 8.91 3.61 -9.20
N HIS A 130 7.73 3.01 -9.07
CA HIS A 130 6.70 3.51 -8.17
C HIS A 130 6.99 3.05 -6.76
N LEU A 131 6.92 3.96 -5.80
CA LEU A 131 6.90 3.68 -4.37
C LEU A 131 5.56 4.14 -3.82
N LEU A 132 4.76 3.19 -3.35
CA LEU A 132 3.45 3.43 -2.74
C LEU A 132 3.52 3.12 -1.26
N VAL A 133 2.94 4.00 -0.46
CA VAL A 133 2.72 3.80 0.97
C VAL A 133 1.22 3.75 1.20
N TYR A 134 0.74 2.61 1.69
CA TYR A 134 -0.63 2.44 2.16
C TYR A 134 -0.65 2.50 3.69
N CYS A 135 -1.62 3.19 4.26
CA CYS A 135 -1.83 3.24 5.71
C CYS A 135 -3.27 2.88 6.03
N VAL A 136 -3.46 1.93 6.94
CA VAL A 136 -4.77 1.41 7.35
C VAL A 136 -4.96 1.65 8.84
N ASP A 137 -6.13 2.17 9.21
CA ASP A 137 -6.52 2.37 10.61
C ASP A 137 -7.14 1.09 11.22
N ARG A 138 -7.61 1.17 12.48
CA ARG A 138 -8.29 0.05 13.14
C ARG A 138 -9.62 -0.33 12.47
N SER A 139 -10.33 0.64 11.91
CA SER A 139 -11.68 0.49 11.33
C SER A 139 -11.66 0.04 9.87
N GLY A 140 -10.47 -0.03 9.26
CA GLY A 140 -10.25 -0.43 7.87
C GLY A 140 -10.27 0.74 6.89
N ASN A 141 -10.27 2.00 7.35
CA ASN A 141 -10.10 3.14 6.47
C ASN A 141 -8.64 3.21 5.99
N GLU A 142 -8.47 3.52 4.71
CA GLU A 142 -7.16 3.51 4.06
C GLU A 142 -6.86 4.85 3.37
N SER A 143 -5.61 5.29 3.55
CA SER A 143 -4.97 6.35 2.75
C SER A 143 -3.77 5.80 2.00
N MET A 144 -3.42 6.47 0.90
CA MET A 144 -2.26 6.11 0.08
C MET A 144 -1.53 7.36 -0.41
N VAL A 145 -0.20 7.30 -0.42
CA VAL A 145 0.69 8.26 -1.08
C VAL A 145 1.60 7.51 -2.04
N ALA A 146 1.87 8.11 -3.20
CA ALA A 146 2.80 7.61 -4.19
C ALA A 146 3.95 8.58 -4.46
N ARG A 147 5.11 8.02 -4.79
CA ARG A 147 6.33 8.71 -5.26
C ARG A 147 6.92 7.93 -6.41
N THR A 148 7.52 8.64 -7.35
CA THR A 148 8.48 8.04 -8.27
C THR A 148 9.86 8.06 -7.62
N ILE A 149 10.61 6.97 -7.68
CA ILE A 149 12.05 6.95 -7.37
C ILE A 149 12.82 6.50 -8.60
N ILE A 150 14.09 6.90 -8.72
CA ILE A 150 14.93 6.58 -9.87
C ILE A 150 16.10 5.73 -9.40
N LEU A 151 16.22 4.52 -9.94
CA LEU A 151 17.39 3.68 -9.72
C LEU A 151 18.48 4.05 -10.72
N VAL A 152 19.71 4.23 -10.22
CA VAL A 152 20.90 4.55 -11.02
C VAL A 152 22.01 3.54 -10.73
N GLN A 153 22.92 3.35 -11.68
CA GLN A 153 24.14 2.54 -11.51
C GLN A 153 25.36 3.44 -11.33
N ASP A 154 26.37 2.95 -10.64
CA ASP A 154 27.66 3.63 -10.53
C ASP A 154 28.42 3.44 -11.86
N THR A 155 28.56 4.51 -12.63
CA THR A 155 29.25 4.49 -13.93
C THR A 155 30.76 4.76 -13.80
N SER A 156 31.29 4.90 -12.58
CA SER A 156 32.69 5.27 -12.36
C SER A 156 33.72 4.18 -12.70
N GLY A 157 33.29 3.02 -13.21
CA GLY A 157 34.16 1.92 -13.66
C GLY A 157 34.42 1.82 -15.17
N ASP A 158 33.72 2.57 -16.03
CA ASP A 158 33.73 2.37 -17.49
C ASP A 158 34.43 3.52 -18.26
N HIS A 159 35.53 4.03 -17.71
CA HIS A 159 36.47 4.82 -18.50
C HIS A 159 37.33 3.88 -19.36
N HIS A 160 36.81 3.55 -20.54
CA HIS A 160 37.64 3.07 -21.65
C HIS A 160 38.57 4.20 -22.08
N ASP A 161 39.79 4.22 -21.53
CA ASP A 161 40.91 4.98 -22.05
C ASP A 161 41.24 4.42 -23.45
N HIS A 162 40.69 5.06 -24.49
CA HIS A 162 41.18 4.89 -25.84
C HIS A 162 42.42 5.78 -26.01
N ASP A 163 43.56 5.26 -25.59
CA ASP A 163 44.87 5.76 -26.02
C ASP A 163 44.96 5.59 -27.54
N HIS A 164 44.77 6.69 -28.26
CA HIS A 164 45.09 6.79 -29.67
C HIS A 164 46.60 7.01 -29.81
N ASP A 165 47.35 5.92 -30.00
CA ASP A 165 48.69 5.98 -30.57
C ASP A 165 48.60 6.53 -32.00
N HIS A 166 49.00 7.78 -32.18
CA HIS A 166 49.33 8.33 -33.49
C HIS A 166 50.84 8.23 -33.70
N ASP A 167 51.26 7.12 -34.29
CA ASP A 167 52.55 7.00 -34.97
C ASP A 167 52.58 7.98 -36.15
N HIS A 168 53.41 9.02 -36.04
CA HIS A 168 53.81 9.85 -37.17
C HIS A 168 55.21 9.43 -37.63
N LYS A 169 55.28 8.90 -38.85
CA LYS A 169 56.52 8.77 -39.62
C LYS A 169 56.37 9.54 -40.94
#